data_AF-A0A914W857-F1
#
_entry.id   AF-A0A914W857-F1
#
_cell.length_a   1.000
_cell.length_b   1.000
_cell.length_c   1.000
_cell.angle_alpha   90.00
_cell.angle_beta   90.00
_cell.angle_gamma   90.00
#
_symmetry.space_group_name_H-M   'P 1'
#
loop_
_entity.id
_entity.type
_entity.pdbx_description
1 polymer ?
#
loop_
_entity_poly.entity_id
_entity_poly.type
_entity_poly.pdbx_seq_one_letter_code
_entity_poly.pdbx_strand_id
1 'polypeptide(L)'
;MLMSPFEAEDPIYVLENSVPIDTMYYLENQLAKPLSRIFEPILGDKAESLLTKGDHTRVTTKSVSKVGGLTAFTKKSFTCLGCKAVLKGKEATCQHCFPKASEIYQREIYGLTALETKYGRLWTECQRCSGSLLEEVLCTARDCPIFYMREKVRFDVKEQTELIERFGKAAW
;
A
#
# COMPACT_ATOMS: atom_id res chain seq x y z
N MET A 1 -19.30 19.02 9.22
CA MET A 1 -17.84 18.95 9.42
C MET A 1 -17.21 18.98 8.03
N LEU A 2 -17.06 20.21 7.51
CA LEU A 2 -16.39 20.45 6.23
C LEU A 2 -14.90 20.18 6.43
N MET A 3 -14.25 19.61 5.41
CA MET A 3 -12.81 19.37 5.35
C MET A 3 -12.10 20.65 5.83
N SER A 4 -11.50 20.60 7.02
CA SER A 4 -10.68 21.70 7.51
C SER A 4 -9.49 21.82 6.54
N PRO A 5 -9.09 23.01 6.08
CA PRO A 5 -7.98 23.19 5.14
C PRO A 5 -6.61 22.62 5.59
N PHE A 6 -6.53 22.11 6.81
CA PHE A 6 -5.33 21.60 7.48
C PHE A 6 -4.97 20.14 7.14
N GLU A 7 -5.82 19.39 6.44
CA GLU A 7 -5.58 17.97 6.10
C GLU A 7 -5.24 17.73 4.62
N ALA A 8 -5.01 18.80 3.85
CA ALA A 8 -4.63 18.71 2.45
C ALA A 8 -3.11 18.78 2.27
N GLU A 9 -2.46 17.62 2.22
CA GLU A 9 -1.02 17.49 1.93
C GLU A 9 -0.75 17.29 0.43
N ASP A 10 0.45 17.68 -0.04
CA ASP A 10 0.87 17.39 -1.43
C ASP A 10 1.00 15.86 -1.62
N PRO A 11 0.39 15.26 -2.66
CA PRO A 11 0.47 13.82 -2.88
C PRO A 11 1.89 13.25 -2.97
N ILE A 12 2.87 14.05 -3.41
CA ILE A 12 4.28 13.65 -3.44
C ILE A 12 4.82 13.54 -2.01
N TYR A 13 4.52 14.52 -1.16
CA TYR A 13 4.92 14.52 0.25
C TYR A 13 4.31 13.33 1.00
N VAL A 14 3.04 13.01 0.73
CA VAL A 14 2.33 11.85 1.30
C VAL A 14 3.04 10.55 0.93
N LEU A 15 3.48 10.39 -0.32
CA LEU A 15 4.20 9.20 -0.78
C LEU A 15 5.57 9.06 -0.10
N GLU A 16 6.36 10.13 -0.06
CA GLU A 16 7.71 10.11 0.53
C GLU A 16 7.69 9.81 2.02
N ASN A 17 6.75 10.41 2.75
CA ASN A 17 6.67 10.34 4.20
C ASN A 17 5.74 9.24 4.71
N SER A 18 5.11 8.49 3.79
CA SER A 18 4.16 7.42 4.09
C SER A 18 3.04 7.91 5.03
N VAL A 19 2.54 9.13 4.80
CA VAL A 19 1.50 9.75 5.62
C VAL A 19 0.21 8.93 5.48
N PRO A 20 -0.44 8.53 6.57
CA PRO A 20 -1.64 7.71 6.53
C PRO A 20 -2.79 8.53 5.93
N ILE A 21 -3.52 7.87 5.03
CA ILE A 21 -4.74 8.42 4.46
C ILE A 21 -5.90 8.04 5.37
N ASP A 22 -6.75 8.99 5.72
CA ASP A 22 -7.97 8.71 6.48
C ASP A 22 -9.01 8.03 5.58
N THR A 23 -8.91 6.71 5.47
CA THR A 23 -9.83 5.91 4.65
C THR A 23 -11.29 6.01 5.13
N MET A 24 -11.52 6.26 6.43
CA MET A 24 -12.88 6.38 6.97
C MET A 24 -13.53 7.67 6.50
N TYR A 25 -12.77 8.77 6.47
CA TYR A 25 -13.26 10.02 5.90
C TYR A 25 -13.70 9.87 4.44
N TYR A 26 -12.87 9.25 3.59
CA TYR A 26 -13.23 9.03 2.18
C TYR A 26 -14.46 8.12 2.03
N LEU A 27 -14.56 7.08 2.85
CA LEU A 27 -15.70 6.18 2.84
C LEU A 27 -17.01 6.90 3.22
N GLU A 28 -17.03 7.61 4.34
CA GLU A 28 -18.25 8.25 4.88
C GLU A 28 -18.64 9.53 4.14
N ASN A 29 -17.66 10.36 3.77
CA ASN A 29 -17.96 11.69 3.24
C ASN A 29 -18.05 11.73 1.71
N GLN A 30 -17.30 10.87 1.00
CA GLN A 30 -17.24 10.89 -0.46
C GLN A 30 -17.99 9.73 -1.11
N LEU A 31 -17.89 8.52 -0.56
CA LEU A 31 -18.45 7.32 -1.19
C LEU A 31 -19.85 6.95 -0.68
N ALA A 32 -20.12 7.07 0.62
CA ALA A 32 -21.36 6.58 1.23
C ALA A 32 -22.62 7.22 0.63
N LYS A 33 -22.64 8.56 0.50
CA LYS A 33 -23.83 9.31 0.05
C LYS A 33 -24.17 9.12 -1.44
N PRO A 34 -23.20 9.13 -2.38
CA PRO A 34 -23.50 8.79 -3.76
C PRO A 34 -23.95 7.34 -3.93
N LEU A 35 -23.32 6.39 -3.21
CA LEU A 35 -23.68 4.98 -3.29
C LEU A 35 -25.07 4.73 -2.71
N SER A 36 -25.43 5.34 -1.58
CA SER A 36 -26.76 5.20 -1.01
C SER A 36 -27.84 5.68 -1.99
N ARG A 37 -27.67 6.84 -2.63
CA ARG A 37 -28.63 7.35 -3.64
C ARG A 37 -28.84 6.41 -4.83
N ILE A 38 -27.80 5.71 -5.28
CA ILE A 38 -27.90 4.77 -6.42
C ILE A 38 -28.62 3.48 -5.99
N PHE A 39 -28.36 3.00 -4.78
CA PHE A 39 -28.81 1.70 -4.31
C PHE A 39 -30.08 1.73 -3.46
N GLU A 40 -30.49 2.89 -2.95
CA GLU A 40 -31.71 3.11 -2.17
C GLU A 40 -32.99 2.63 -2.90
N PRO A 41 -33.18 2.85 -4.22
CA PRO A 41 -34.36 2.31 -4.92
C PRO A 41 -34.44 0.78 -4.96
N ILE A 42 -33.32 0.08 -4.75
CA ILE A 42 -33.21 -1.39 -4.84
C ILE A 42 -33.21 -2.03 -3.45
N LEU A 43 -32.47 -1.43 -2.51
CA LEU A 43 -32.20 -1.98 -1.17
C LEU A 43 -32.97 -1.27 -0.06
N GLY A 44 -33.69 -0.19 -0.38
CA GLY A 44 -34.41 0.67 0.56
C GLY A 44 -33.47 1.46 1.47
N ASP A 45 -34.05 2.02 2.54
CA ASP A 45 -33.40 2.95 3.49
C ASP A 45 -32.16 2.38 4.20
N LYS A 46 -31.95 1.05 4.16
CA LYS A 46 -30.81 0.37 4.80
C LYS A 46 -29.56 0.29 3.92
N ALA A 47 -29.63 0.71 2.65
CA ALA A 47 -28.55 0.59 1.68
C ALA A 47 -27.21 1.16 2.20
N GLU A 48 -27.23 2.35 2.81
CA GLU A 48 -26.01 3.00 3.30
C GLU A 48 -25.32 2.17 4.39
N SER A 49 -26.09 1.69 5.38
CA SER A 49 -25.55 0.89 6.48
C SER A 49 -25.01 -0.46 6.00
N LEU A 50 -25.69 -1.12 5.05
CA LEU A 50 -25.30 -2.43 4.55
C LEU A 50 -24.04 -2.37 3.67
N LEU A 51 -23.86 -1.28 2.92
CA LEU A 51 -22.71 -1.08 2.04
C LEU A 51 -21.46 -0.59 2.79
N THR A 52 -21.64 0.25 3.81
CA THR A 52 -20.50 0.86 4.54
C THR A 52 -20.11 0.07 5.79
N LYS A 53 -21.04 -0.65 6.41
CA LYS A 53 -20.82 -1.40 7.65
C LYS A 53 -21.11 -2.88 7.40
N GLY A 54 -20.10 -3.73 7.54
CA GLY A 54 -20.30 -5.17 7.39
C GLY A 54 -19.02 -5.97 7.57
N ASP A 55 -19.14 -7.28 7.31
CA ASP A 55 -18.02 -8.20 7.41
C ASP A 55 -16.91 -7.89 6.40
N HIS A 56 -17.27 -7.29 5.26
CA HIS A 56 -16.36 -6.87 4.19
C HIS A 56 -15.47 -5.68 4.57
N THR A 57 -15.82 -4.88 5.59
CA THR A 57 -15.00 -3.74 6.06
C THR A 57 -14.17 -4.05 7.30
N ARG A 58 -14.21 -5.28 7.82
CA ARG A 58 -13.43 -5.69 9.01
C ARG A 58 -11.92 -5.77 8.78
N VAL A 59 -11.49 -5.95 7.53
CA VAL A 59 -10.07 -5.98 7.18
C VAL A 59 -9.62 -4.58 6.81
N THR A 60 -8.95 -3.90 7.75
CA THR A 60 -8.37 -2.58 7.51
C THR A 60 -6.85 -2.66 7.43
N THR A 61 -6.27 -2.01 6.42
CA THR A 61 -4.82 -1.86 6.28
C THR A 61 -4.47 -0.44 6.71
N LYS A 62 -3.75 -0.30 7.83
CA LYS A 62 -3.31 1.00 8.34
C LYS A 62 -1.80 1.13 8.11
N SER A 63 -1.39 2.18 7.41
CA SER A 63 0.02 2.57 7.34
C SER A 63 0.40 3.35 8.60
N VAL A 64 1.66 3.22 9.03
CA VAL A 64 2.22 4.01 10.11
C VAL A 64 3.05 5.13 9.50
N SER A 65 2.75 6.39 9.86
CA SER A 65 3.51 7.55 9.40
C SER A 65 4.99 7.40 9.75
N LYS A 66 5.88 7.77 8.83
CA LYS A 66 7.31 7.92 9.17
C LYS A 66 7.61 9.23 9.89
N VAL A 67 6.76 10.24 9.68
CA VAL A 67 6.91 11.59 10.22
C VAL A 67 6.14 11.74 11.53
N GLY A 68 6.87 12.03 12.62
CA GLY A 68 6.31 12.34 13.92
C GLY A 68 7.39 12.36 15.01
N GLY A 69 7.32 13.29 15.96
CA GLY A 69 8.30 13.36 17.07
C GLY A 69 8.35 12.08 17.92
N LEU A 70 7.26 11.32 17.95
CA LEU A 70 7.16 10.04 18.67
C LEU A 70 7.78 8.87 17.90
N THR A 71 7.74 8.85 16.56
CA THR A 71 8.29 7.73 15.77
C THR A 71 9.82 7.66 15.84
N ALA A 72 10.48 8.80 16.08
CA ALA A 72 11.93 8.88 16.30
C ALA A 72 12.42 8.04 17.50
N PHE A 73 11.56 7.78 18.48
CA PHE A 73 11.90 6.99 19.68
C PHE A 73 11.43 5.53 19.62
N THR A 74 10.78 5.12 18.52
CA THR A 74 10.27 3.75 18.36
C THR A 74 11.29 2.86 17.66
N LYS A 75 11.60 1.70 18.25
CA LYS A 75 12.46 0.69 17.64
C LYS A 75 11.63 -0.21 16.72
N LYS A 76 12.03 -0.35 15.45
CA LYS A 76 11.41 -1.28 14.49
C LYS A 76 11.57 -2.72 15.01
N SER A 77 10.46 -3.35 15.39
CA SER A 77 10.41 -4.77 15.71
C SER A 77 10.03 -5.56 14.47
N PHE A 78 10.59 -6.76 14.32
CA PHE A 78 10.25 -7.66 13.22
C PHE A 78 9.08 -8.54 13.65
N THR A 79 8.18 -8.85 12.72
CA THR A 79 7.05 -9.76 12.95
C THR A 79 7.13 -10.95 12.01
N CYS A 80 6.63 -12.09 12.46
CA CYS A 80 6.49 -13.30 11.65
C CYS A 80 5.50 -13.08 10.50
N LEU A 81 5.88 -13.41 9.27
CA LEU A 81 5.03 -13.23 8.07
C LEU A 81 3.81 -14.17 8.03
N GLY A 82 3.83 -15.24 8.82
CA GLY A 82 2.71 -16.18 8.93
C GLY A 82 1.69 -15.75 9.99
N CYS A 83 2.12 -15.63 11.25
CA CYS A 83 1.24 -15.42 12.40
C CYS A 83 1.27 -14.00 12.99
N LYS A 84 2.08 -13.09 12.44
CA LYS A 84 2.28 -11.71 12.94
C LYS A 84 2.86 -11.60 14.36
N ALA A 85 3.33 -12.69 14.96
CA ALA A 85 4.01 -12.68 16.26
C ALA A 85 5.33 -11.87 16.19
N VAL A 86 5.64 -11.12 17.25
CA VAL A 86 6.87 -10.31 17.33
C VAL A 86 8.09 -11.22 17.50
N LEU A 87 9.14 -10.96 16.70
CA LEU A 87 10.39 -11.69 16.68
C LEU A 87 11.52 -10.88 17.33
N LYS A 88 12.46 -11.58 17.95
CA LYS A 88 13.66 -10.97 18.55
C LYS A 88 14.78 -10.69 17.53
N GLY A 89 14.73 -11.33 16.36
CA GLY A 89 15.71 -11.22 15.29
C GLY A 89 15.10 -10.80 13.95
N LYS A 90 15.93 -10.73 12.90
CA LYS A 90 15.53 -10.32 11.53
C LYS A 90 14.92 -11.47 10.70
N GLU A 91 14.74 -12.66 11.29
CA GLU A 91 14.17 -13.84 10.64
C GLU A 91 12.78 -13.58 10.06
N ALA A 92 12.42 -14.25 8.96
CA ALA A 92 11.11 -14.09 8.31
C ALA A 92 9.96 -14.78 9.06
N THR A 93 10.22 -15.92 9.70
CA THR A 93 9.21 -16.79 10.31
C THR A 93 9.59 -17.18 11.74
N CYS A 94 8.62 -17.36 12.63
CA CYS A 94 8.86 -17.98 13.95
C CYS A 94 9.02 -19.51 13.84
N GLN A 95 9.52 -20.15 14.90
CA GLN A 95 9.69 -21.60 14.98
C GLN A 95 8.41 -22.40 14.66
N HIS A 96 7.24 -21.90 15.07
CA HIS A 96 5.96 -22.55 14.77
C HIS A 96 5.55 -22.45 13.29
N CYS A 97 5.91 -21.37 12.60
CA CYS A 97 5.59 -21.17 11.19
C CYS A 97 6.68 -21.69 10.25
N PHE A 98 7.84 -22.11 10.78
CA PHE A 98 8.95 -22.65 10.00
C PHE A 98 8.57 -23.83 9.09
N PRO A 99 7.72 -24.80 9.51
CA PRO A 99 7.29 -25.88 8.61
C PRO A 99 6.52 -25.40 7.37
N LYS A 100 5.89 -24.22 7.45
CA LYS A 100 5.16 -23.58 6.35
C LYS A 100 5.97 -22.47 5.66
N ALA A 101 7.27 -22.36 5.94
CA ALA A 101 8.10 -21.29 5.42
C ALA A 101 8.16 -21.27 3.88
N SER A 102 8.13 -22.43 3.22
CA SER A 102 8.11 -22.54 1.76
C SER A 102 6.84 -21.95 1.15
N GLU A 103 5.67 -22.26 1.72
CA GLU A 103 4.38 -21.72 1.30
C GLU A 103 4.33 -20.20 1.48
N ILE A 104 4.79 -19.71 2.64
CA ILE A 104 4.86 -18.28 2.93
C ILE A 104 5.82 -17.59 1.94
N TYR A 105 7.00 -18.15 1.69
CA TYR A 105 7.97 -17.60 0.75
C TYR A 105 7.40 -17.53 -0.68
N GLN A 106 6.74 -18.60 -1.14
CA GLN A 106 6.10 -18.62 -2.45
C GLN A 106 5.03 -17.53 -2.56
N ARG A 107 4.20 -17.33 -1.53
CA ARG A 107 3.22 -16.25 -1.54
C ARG A 107 3.88 -14.87 -1.69
N GLU A 108 4.95 -14.61 -0.93
CA GLU A 108 5.64 -13.32 -0.99
C GLU A 108 6.37 -13.11 -2.33
N ILE A 109 6.97 -14.16 -2.92
CA ILE A 109 7.67 -14.06 -4.21
C ILE A 109 6.68 -13.79 -5.35
N TYR A 110 5.51 -14.43 -5.36
CA TYR A 110 4.45 -14.12 -6.32
C TYR A 110 3.99 -12.66 -6.22
N GLY A 111 3.89 -12.14 -4.98
CA GLY A 111 3.61 -10.73 -4.74
C GLY A 111 4.67 -9.81 -5.35
N LEU A 112 5.96 -10.12 -5.15
CA LEU A 112 7.06 -9.35 -5.74
C LEU A 112 7.02 -9.38 -7.27
N THR A 113 6.86 -10.55 -7.89
CA THR A 113 6.81 -10.68 -9.36
C THR A 113 5.66 -9.86 -9.96
N ALA A 114 4.51 -9.80 -9.30
CA ALA A 114 3.39 -8.97 -9.73
C ALA A 114 3.73 -7.47 -9.66
N LEU A 115 4.41 -7.03 -8.60
CA LEU A 115 4.88 -5.65 -8.44
C LEU A 115 5.96 -5.28 -9.47
N GLU A 116 6.92 -6.15 -9.72
CA GLU A 116 7.97 -5.97 -10.73
C GLU A 116 7.40 -5.86 -12.14
N THR A 117 6.43 -6.73 -12.47
CA THR A 117 5.72 -6.66 -13.76
C THR A 117 5.01 -5.33 -13.92
N LYS A 118 4.32 -4.87 -12.85
CA LYS A 118 3.65 -3.57 -12.84
C LYS A 118 4.64 -2.41 -12.98
N TYR A 119 5.78 -2.49 -12.29
CA TYR A 119 6.87 -1.51 -12.37
C TYR A 119 7.38 -1.40 -13.80
N GLY A 120 7.74 -2.53 -14.43
CA GLY A 120 8.24 -2.58 -15.80
C GLY A 120 7.25 -2.00 -16.80
N ARG A 121 5.95 -2.31 -16.67
CA ARG A 121 4.89 -1.74 -17.53
C ARG A 121 4.82 -0.22 -17.40
N LEU A 122 4.68 0.30 -16.17
CA LEU A 122 4.52 1.74 -15.95
C LEU A 122 5.76 2.53 -16.42
N TRP A 123 6.96 2.01 -16.17
CA TRP A 123 8.20 2.69 -16.56
C TRP A 123 8.40 2.68 -18.08
N THR A 124 8.08 1.57 -18.74
CA THR A 124 8.12 1.48 -20.21
C THR A 124 7.14 2.44 -20.87
N GLU A 125 5.92 2.58 -20.32
CA GLU A 125 4.95 3.58 -20.80
C GLU A 125 5.46 5.02 -20.65
N CYS A 126 6.14 5.32 -19.53
CA CYS A 126 6.80 6.62 -19.34
C CYS A 126 7.92 6.87 -20.36
N GLN A 127 8.75 5.88 -20.67
CA GLN A 127 9.82 6.00 -21.68
C GLN A 127 9.26 6.18 -23.11
N ARG A 128 8.14 5.51 -23.43
CA ARG A 128 7.44 5.71 -24.71
C ARG A 128 6.87 7.12 -24.81
N CYS A 129 6.29 7.63 -23.72
CA CYS A 129 5.73 8.97 -23.65
C CYS A 129 6.81 10.07 -23.77
N SER A 130 7.99 9.89 -23.16
CA SER A 130 9.11 10.83 -23.29
C SER A 130 9.78 10.79 -24.66
N GLY A 131 9.64 9.69 -25.40
CA GLY A 131 10.26 9.50 -26.71
C GLY A 131 11.75 9.15 -26.67
N SER A 132 12.33 8.99 -25.48
CA SER A 132 13.74 8.64 -25.27
C SER A 132 13.85 7.36 -24.45
N LEU A 133 14.62 6.40 -24.97
CA LEU A 133 14.91 5.12 -24.30
C LEU A 133 16.24 5.13 -23.53
N LEU A 134 17.12 6.09 -23.86
CA LEU A 134 18.48 6.17 -23.33
C LEU A 134 18.60 7.22 -22.23
N GLU A 135 17.80 8.28 -22.29
CA GLU A 135 17.82 9.35 -21.31
C GLU A 135 16.83 9.10 -20.17
N GLU A 136 17.05 9.79 -19.05
CA GLU A 136 16.19 9.70 -17.88
C GLU A 136 14.84 10.38 -18.13
N VAL A 137 13.75 9.78 -17.62
CA VAL A 137 12.40 10.33 -17.75
C VAL A 137 12.11 11.35 -16.64
N LEU A 138 12.44 12.62 -16.88
CA LEU A 138 12.22 13.75 -15.96
C LEU A 138 10.81 14.37 -16.08
N CYS A 139 9.76 13.54 -16.03
CA CYS A 139 8.37 14.01 -16.13
C CYS A 139 7.79 14.42 -14.76
N THR A 140 7.13 15.58 -14.69
CA THR A 140 6.45 16.12 -13.47
C THR A 140 4.95 16.39 -13.68
N ALA A 141 4.35 15.80 -14.73
CA ALA A 141 2.94 16.03 -15.07
C ALA A 141 2.00 15.47 -14.00
N ARG A 142 1.44 16.36 -13.17
CA ARG A 142 0.54 16.01 -12.05
C ARG A 142 -0.82 15.47 -12.48
N ASP A 143 -1.26 15.81 -13.69
CA ASP A 143 -2.51 15.33 -14.29
C ASP A 143 -2.35 13.95 -14.95
N CYS A 144 -1.13 13.43 -15.06
CA CYS A 144 -0.89 12.10 -15.59
C CYS A 144 -1.23 11.04 -14.52
N PRO A 145 -2.12 10.07 -14.80
CA PRO A 145 -2.44 9.04 -13.82
C PRO A 145 -1.22 8.16 -13.47
N ILE A 146 -0.25 8.02 -14.39
CA ILE A 146 0.97 7.22 -14.18
C ILE A 146 1.95 7.89 -13.20
N PHE A 147 1.92 9.22 -13.07
CA PHE A 147 2.94 9.96 -12.34
C PHE A 147 3.07 9.52 -10.86
N TYR A 148 1.95 9.43 -10.13
CA TYR A 148 1.97 8.94 -8.74
C TYR A 148 2.06 7.41 -8.66
N MET A 149 1.48 6.71 -9.64
CA MET A 149 1.49 5.24 -9.66
C MET A 149 2.90 4.67 -9.80
N ARG A 150 3.74 5.24 -10.68
CA ARG A 150 5.12 4.77 -10.88
C ARG A 150 5.98 4.96 -9.61
N GLU A 151 5.77 6.07 -8.91
CA GLU A 151 6.51 6.40 -7.70
C GLU A 151 6.10 5.47 -6.56
N LYS A 152 4.79 5.24 -6.39
CA LYS A 152 4.27 4.26 -5.43
C LYS A 152 4.81 2.86 -5.68
N VAL A 153 4.75 2.36 -6.92
CA VAL A 153 5.22 1.01 -7.23
C VAL A 153 6.72 0.84 -6.97
N ARG A 154 7.52 1.90 -7.16
CA ARG A 154 8.95 1.90 -6.79
C ARG A 154 9.13 1.64 -5.28
N PHE A 155 8.35 2.29 -4.44
CA PHE A 155 8.36 2.05 -2.98
C PHE A 155 7.85 0.65 -2.62
N ASP A 156 6.74 0.22 -3.23
CA ASP A 156 6.14 -1.10 -2.96
C ASP A 156 7.11 -2.25 -3.31
N VAL A 157 7.81 -2.17 -4.46
CA VAL A 157 8.82 -3.16 -4.86
C VAL A 157 9.97 -3.20 -3.85
N LYS A 158 10.46 -2.03 -3.41
CA LYS A 158 11.55 -1.94 -2.43
C LYS A 158 11.16 -2.59 -1.10
N GLU A 159 9.97 -2.29 -0.58
CA GLU A 159 9.48 -2.87 0.68
C GLU A 159 9.32 -4.39 0.58
N GLN A 160 8.71 -4.89 -0.50
CA GLN A 160 8.52 -6.33 -0.70
C GLN A 160 9.86 -7.06 -0.87
N THR A 161 10.84 -6.44 -1.52
CA THR A 161 12.20 -6.99 -1.66
C THR A 161 12.87 -7.12 -0.29
N GLU A 162 12.81 -6.08 0.56
CA GLU A 162 13.35 -6.12 1.93
C GLU A 162 12.70 -7.23 2.79
N LEU A 163 11.43 -7.56 2.54
CA LEU A 163 10.76 -8.68 3.20
C LEU A 163 11.29 -10.04 2.74
N ILE A 164 11.50 -10.22 1.45
CA ILE A 164 12.01 -11.47 0.86
C ILE A 164 13.46 -11.72 1.27
N GLU A 165 14.28 -10.68 1.36
CA GLU A 165 15.67 -10.78 1.84
C GLU A 165 15.78 -11.38 3.26
N ARG A 166 14.71 -11.34 4.06
CA ARG A 166 14.67 -11.96 5.41
C ARG A 166 14.70 -13.49 5.38
N PHE A 167 14.37 -14.12 4.26
CA PHE A 167 14.49 -15.57 4.09
C PHE A 167 15.93 -16.01 3.76
N GLY A 168 16.84 -15.06 3.53
CA GLY A 168 18.23 -15.32 3.13
C GLY A 168 18.44 -15.15 1.62
N LYS A 169 19.72 -15.15 1.21
CA LYS A 169 20.06 -15.15 -0.22
C LYS A 169 19.92 -16.57 -0.77
N ALA A 170 19.36 -16.70 -1.97
CA ALA A 170 19.44 -17.95 -2.71
C ALA A 170 20.92 -18.27 -2.91
N ALA A 171 21.40 -19.34 -2.29
CA ALA A 171 22.73 -19.86 -2.54
C ALA A 171 22.66 -20.68 -3.83
N TRP A 172 23.36 -20.22 -4.86
CA TRP A 172 23.68 -20.96 -6.07
C TRP A 172 25.05 -21.61 -5.94
#